data_AF-A0A0M4Q0M1-F1
#
_entry.id   AF-A0A0M4Q0M1-F1
#
_cell.length_a   1.000
_cell.length_b   1.000
_cell.length_c   1.000
_cell.angle_alpha   90.00
_cell.angle_beta   90.00
_cell.angle_gamma   90.00
#
_symmetry.space_group_name_H-M   'P 1'
#
loop_
_entity.id
_entity.type
_entity.pdbx_description
1 polymer ?
#
loop_
_entity_poly.entity_id
_entity_poly.type
_entity_poly.pdbx_seq_one_letter_code
_entity_poly.pdbx_strand_id
1 'polypeptide(L)' 'MSGEQETYNPWTVVNLVFHHLADQGLRPVLGETGDPAAAATGLLRSMGIAPAPEKAGPADPEVQDELAELRRRIMPGIE' A
#
# COMPACT_ATOMS: atom_id res chain seq x y z
N MET A 1 -4.42 1.77 -31.13
CA MET A 1 -3.53 2.11 -29.99
C MET A 1 -4.15 1.49 -28.76
N SER A 2 -3.74 0.28 -28.41
CA SER A 2 -4.17 -0.33 -27.15
C SER A 2 -3.50 0.47 -26.05
N GLY A 3 -4.23 1.39 -25.43
CA GLY A 3 -3.71 2.19 -24.33
C GLY A 3 -3.46 1.26 -23.15
N GLU A 4 -2.21 0.88 -22.93
CA GLU A 4 -1.81 0.22 -21.70
C GLU A 4 -2.25 1.10 -20.54
N GLN A 5 -3.17 0.58 -19.71
CA GLN A 5 -3.59 1.29 -18.51
C GLN A 5 -2.40 1.41 -17.58
N GLU A 6 -1.98 2.64 -17.31
CA GLU A 6 -0.99 2.90 -16.26
C GLU A 6 -1.52 2.39 -14.93
N THR A 7 -0.71 1.60 -14.24
CA THR A 7 -1.02 1.02 -12.93
C THR A 7 -0.05 1.55 -11.89
N TYR A 8 -0.45 1.54 -10.62
CA TYR A 8 0.40 2.00 -9.52
C TYR A 8 0.27 1.05 -8.33
N ASN A 9 1.32 1.04 -7.49
CA ASN A 9 1.26 0.37 -6.19
C ASN A 9 0.72 1.35 -5.14
N PRO A 10 -0.38 1.02 -4.44
CA PRO A 10 -0.98 1.90 -3.43
C PRO A 10 -0.04 2.30 -2.29
N TRP A 11 0.86 1.42 -1.87
CA TRP A 11 1.84 1.71 -0.81
C TRP A 11 2.93 2.69 -1.27
N THR A 12 3.33 2.63 -2.54
CA THR A 12 4.26 3.62 -3.11
C THR A 12 3.65 5.01 -3.09
N VAL A 13 2.35 5.13 -3.42
CA VAL A 13 1.62 6.41 -3.34
C VAL A 13 1.53 6.90 -1.90
N VAL A 14 1.15 6.04 -0.96
CA VAL A 14 1.08 6.38 0.48
C VAL A 14 2.42 6.90 0.96
N ASN A 15 3.50 6.18 0.67
CA ASN A 15 4.84 6.56 1.11
C ASN A 15 5.25 7.93 0.54
N LEU A 16 4.98 8.18 -0.74
CA LEU A 16 5.27 9.47 -1.39
C LEU A 16 4.48 10.62 -0.73
N VAL A 17 3.19 10.43 -0.54
CA VAL A 17 2.31 11.44 0.09
C VAL A 17 2.74 11.69 1.54
N PHE A 18 3.08 10.65 2.30
CA PHE A 18 3.53 10.79 3.68
C PHE A 18 4.82 11.59 3.79
N HIS A 19 5.81 11.30 2.93
CA HIS A 19 7.05 12.08 2.89
C HIS A 19 6.79 13.53 2.50
N HIS A 20 5.96 13.77 1.48
CA HIS A 20 5.62 15.13 1.07
C HIS A 20 4.94 15.94 2.18
N LEU A 21 4.00 15.33 2.91
CA LEU A 21 3.34 15.97 4.05
C LEU A 21 4.32 16.19 5.21
N ALA A 22 5.22 15.24 5.47
CA ALA A 22 6.27 15.39 6.48
C ALA A 22 7.24 16.54 6.15
N ASP A 23 7.61 16.70 4.89
CA ASP A 23 8.43 17.81 4.41
C ASP A 23 7.75 19.18 4.60
N GLN A 24 6.41 19.20 4.61
CA GLN A 24 5.60 20.38 4.96
C GLN A 24 5.40 20.59 6.46
N GLY A 25 6.01 19.74 7.31
CA GLY A 25 5.87 19.80 8.77
C GLY A 25 4.59 19.15 9.31
N LEU A 26 3.80 18.48 8.47
CA LEU A 26 2.63 17.72 8.90
C LEU A 26 3.06 16.34 9.40
N ARG A 27 2.25 15.75 10.28
CA ARG A 27 2.52 14.45 10.90
C ARG A 27 1.42 13.46 10.50
N PRO A 28 1.40 13.00 9.23
CA PRO A 28 0.39 12.09 8.77
C PRO A 28 0.45 10.80 9.57
N VAL A 29 -0.72 10.35 10.05
CA VAL A 29 -0.89 9.08 10.74
C VAL A 29 -1.82 8.22 9.92
N LEU A 30 -1.57 6.92 9.90
CA LEU A 30 -2.56 5.95 9.45
C LEU A 30 -3.74 6.02 10.43
N GLY A 31 -4.97 5.98 9.92
CA GLY A 31 -6.18 6.09 10.74
C GLY A 31 -6.26 5.01 11.84
N GLU A 32 -7.34 5.02 12.64
CA GLU A 32 -7.46 4.21 13.87
C GLU A 32 -7.20 2.70 13.69
N THR A 33 -7.41 2.14 12.50
CA THR A 33 -7.16 0.73 12.19
C THR A 33 -5.78 0.44 11.58
N GLY A 34 -5.00 1.47 11.26
CA GLY A 34 -3.69 1.33 10.64
C GLY A 34 -3.71 0.85 9.19
N ASP A 35 -4.86 0.87 8.50
CA ASP A 35 -4.95 0.48 7.08
C ASP A 35 -4.77 1.69 6.13
N PRO A 36 -3.57 1.88 5.52
CA PRO A 36 -3.35 2.92 4.53
C PRO A 36 -4.10 2.71 3.23
N ALA A 37 -4.43 1.46 2.88
CA ALA A 37 -4.99 1.14 1.58
C ALA A 37 -6.32 1.85 1.38
N ALA A 38 -7.16 1.90 2.42
CA ALA A 38 -8.44 2.60 2.39
C ALA A 38 -8.30 4.11 2.13
N ALA A 39 -7.42 4.79 2.89
CA ALA A 39 -7.20 6.23 2.75
C ALA A 39 -6.59 6.60 1.38
N ALA A 40 -5.59 5.82 0.94
CA ALA A 40 -4.95 5.99 -0.37
C ALA A 40 -5.94 5.77 -1.51
N THR A 41 -6.76 4.71 -1.41
CA THR A 41 -7.80 4.40 -2.40
C THR A 41 -8.82 5.53 -2.48
N GLY A 42 -9.22 6.11 -1.35
CA GLY A 42 -10.13 7.26 -1.32
C GLY A 42 -9.55 8.49 -2.05
N LEU A 43 -8.30 8.84 -1.74
CA LEU A 43 -7.59 9.94 -2.41
C LEU A 43 -7.48 9.70 -3.92
N LEU A 44 -7.01 8.52 -4.32
CA LEU A 44 -6.74 8.20 -5.72
C LEU A 44 -8.03 8.16 -6.56
N ARG A 45 -9.12 7.63 -5.99
CA ARG A 45 -10.45 7.72 -6.62
C ARG A 45 -10.94 9.15 -6.78
N SER A 46 -10.68 10.03 -5.81
CA SER A 46 -11.06 11.45 -5.91
C SER A 46 -10.32 12.18 -7.05
N MET A 47 -9.15 11.68 -7.43
CA MET A 47 -8.34 12.17 -8.55
C MET A 47 -8.65 11.45 -9.89
N GLY A 48 -9.66 10.58 -9.92
CA GLY A 48 -10.05 9.82 -11.12
C GLY A 48 -9.17 8.59 -11.41
N ILE A 49 -8.32 8.19 -10.47
CA ILE A 49 -7.37 7.09 -10.63
C ILE A 49 -7.98 5.81 -10.04
N ALA A 50 -8.18 4.79 -10.89
CA ALA A 50 -8.72 3.51 -10.48
C ALA A 50 -7.60 2.54 -10.06
N PRO A 51 -7.81 1.70 -9.03
CA PRO A 51 -6.88 0.62 -8.71
C PRO A 51 -6.82 -0.38 -9.88
N ALA A 52 -5.62 -0.86 -10.17
CA ALA A 52 -5.41 -1.94 -11.13
C ALA A 52 -6.06 -3.24 -10.64
N PRO A 53 -6.43 -4.18 -11.53
CA PRO A 53 -6.84 -5.51 -11.12
C PRO A 53 -5.78 -6.12 -10.22
N GLU A 54 -6.22 -6.56 -9.03
CA GLU A 54 -5.42 -7.11 -7.96
C GLU A 54 -4.76 -8.41 -8.44
N LYS A 55 -3.55 -8.30 -8.99
CA LYS A 55 -2.66 -9.43 -9.25
C LYS A 55 -1.39 -9.14 -8.45
N ALA A 56 -1.22 -9.84 -7.33
CA ALA A 56 -0.11 -9.71 -6.38
C ALA A 56 -0.07 -8.42 -5.55
N GLY A 57 -1.19 -8.05 -4.91
CA GLY A 57 -1.17 -7.08 -3.80
C GLY A 57 -0.63 -7.72 -2.52
N PRO A 58 -0.29 -6.94 -1.46
CA PRO A 58 0.10 -7.50 -0.17
C PRO A 58 -0.98 -8.38 0.46
N ALA A 59 -2.25 -8.23 0.07
CA ALA A 59 -3.37 -9.07 0.53
C ALA A 59 -3.46 -10.42 -0.20
N ASP A 60 -2.60 -10.65 -1.20
CA ASP A 60 -2.56 -11.91 -1.94
C ASP A 60 -2.16 -13.06 -0.99
N PRO A 61 -2.93 -14.17 -0.96
CA PRO A 61 -2.66 -15.29 -0.07
C PRO A 61 -1.25 -15.87 -0.25
N GLU A 62 -0.75 -15.97 -1.47
CA GLU A 62 0.58 -16.54 -1.75
C GLU A 62 1.69 -15.63 -1.20
N VAL A 63 1.51 -14.31 -1.34
CA VAL A 63 2.41 -13.30 -0.78
C VAL A 63 2.38 -13.33 0.75
N GLN A 64 1.20 -13.50 1.36
CA GLN A 64 1.08 -13.60 2.81
C GLN A 64 1.72 -14.88 3.36
N ASP A 65 1.60 -16.00 2.66
CA ASP A 65 2.25 -17.25 3.01
C ASP A 65 3.78 -17.13 2.94
N GLU A 66 4.31 -16.51 1.89
CA GLU A 66 5.75 -16.24 1.76
C GLU A 66 6.25 -15.31 2.87
N LEU A 67 5.50 -14.24 3.17
CA LEU A 67 5.84 -13.32 4.26
C LEU A 67 5.78 -14.00 5.64
N ALA A 68 4.85 -14.93 5.85
CA ALA A 68 4.77 -15.71 7.08
C ALA A 68 5.97 -16.65 7.24
N GLU A 69 6.40 -17.32 6.16
CA GLU A 69 7.62 -18.11 6.16
C GLU A 69 8.86 -17.25 6.46
N LEU A 70 8.95 -16.07 5.85
CA LEU A 70 10.06 -15.14 6.06
C LEU A 70 10.13 -14.67 7.52
N ARG A 71 8.99 -14.35 8.14
CA ARG A 71 8.90 -14.00 9.57
C ARG A 71 9.42 -15.11 10.45
N ARG A 72 8.99 -16.36 10.23
CA ARG A 72 9.49 -17.54 10.98
C ARG A 72 11.00 -17.72 10.86
N ARG A 73 11.57 -17.47 9.68
CA ARG A 73 12.99 -17.68 9.40
C ARG A 73 13.88 -16.57 9.96
N ILE A 74 13.44 -15.31 9.88
CA ILE A 74 14.28 -14.13 10.18
C ILE A 74 14.01 -13.59 11.58
N MET A 75 12.78 -13.71 12.09
CA MET A 75 12.35 -13.17 13.39
C MET A 75 11.74 -14.26 14.30
N PRO A 76 12.48 -15.33 14.63
CA PRO A 76 11.95 -16.39 15.48
C PRO A 76 11.62 -15.87 16.89
N GLY A 77 10.42 -16.16 17.39
CA GLY A 77 9.98 -15.86 18.76
C GLY A 77 9.20 -14.55 18.95
N ILE A 78 8.82 -13.87 17.87
CA ILE A 78 7.87 -12.75 17.87
C ILE A 78 6.61 -13.23 17.18
N GLU A 79 5.83 -14.06 17.88
CA GLU A 79 4.48 -14.47 17.46
C GLU A 79 3.44 -13.94 18.44
#